data_AF-A0A3D5V918-F1
#
_entry.id   AF-A0A3D5V918-F1
#
_cell.length_a   1.000
_cell.length_b   1.000
_cell.length_c   1.000
_cell.angle_alpha   90.00
_cell.angle_beta   90.00
_cell.angle_gamma   90.00
#
_symmetry.space_group_name_H-M   'P 1'
#
loop_
_entity.id
_entity.type
_entity.pdbx_description
1 polymer ?
#
loop_
_entity_poly.entity_id
_entity_poly.type
_entity_poly.pdbx_seq_one_letter_code
_entity_poly.pdbx_strand_id
1 'polypeptide(L)'
;MQNENLLRELEIAASVQQYLLPNWLVYEKEIVFSSAYTPSSEVGGDIFDIKKISSSRYVLYVGDISGHGVQAALLMTAVRSTISMLVDNMKTRLEPYKIVNELNRIISKELFHRNYLTMVFAI
;
A
#
# COMPACT_ATOMS: atom_id res chain seq x y z
N MET A 1 -17.60 -24.48 12.98
CA MET A 1 -18.59 -23.41 12.72
C MET A 1 -18.06 -22.00 12.98
N GLN A 2 -17.78 -21.54 14.22
CA GLN A 2 -17.28 -20.16 14.44
C GLN A 2 -15.91 -19.88 13.78
N ASN A 3 -14.95 -20.80 13.92
CA ASN A 3 -13.64 -20.67 13.25
C ASN A 3 -13.74 -20.72 11.73
N GLU A 4 -14.67 -21.49 11.17
CA GLU A 4 -14.85 -21.60 9.71
C GLU A 4 -15.42 -20.30 9.12
N ASN A 5 -16.33 -19.64 9.84
CA ASN A 5 -16.84 -18.33 9.43
C ASN A 5 -15.75 -17.26 9.51
N LEU A 6 -14.95 -17.25 10.59
CA LEU A 6 -13.84 -16.29 10.73
C LEU A 6 -12.78 -16.49 9.64
N LEU A 7 -12.41 -17.74 9.33
CA LEU A 7 -11.50 -18.06 8.23
C LEU A 7 -12.05 -17.55 6.90
N ARG A 8 -13.34 -17.74 6.65
CA ARG A 8 -13.99 -17.26 5.42
C ARG A 8 -14.00 -15.73 5.32
N GLU A 9 -14.23 -15.02 6.42
CA GLU A 9 -14.13 -13.56 6.46
C GLU A 9 -12.69 -13.08 6.19
N LEU A 10 -11.69 -13.80 6.72
CA LEU A 10 -10.27 -13.53 6.45
C LEU A 10 -9.89 -13.78 5.00
N GLU A 11 -10.35 -14.88 4.39
CA GLU A 11 -10.15 -15.17 2.96
C GLU A 11 -10.75 -14.07 2.07
N ILE A 12 -11.94 -13.57 2.41
CA ILE A 12 -12.56 -12.46 1.70
C ILE A 12 -11.69 -11.20 1.84
N ALA A 13 -11.25 -10.87 3.05
CA ALA A 13 -10.37 -9.72 3.28
C ALA A 13 -9.03 -9.86 2.53
N ALA A 14 -8.46 -11.06 2.48
CA ALA A 14 -7.26 -11.41 1.72
C ALA A 14 -7.45 -11.16 0.22
N SER A 15 -8.58 -11.61 -0.33
CA SER A 15 -8.90 -11.40 -1.74
C SER A 15 -8.97 -9.90 -2.07
N VAL A 16 -9.65 -9.10 -1.22
CA VAL A 16 -9.73 -7.65 -1.39
C VAL A 16 -8.33 -7.02 -1.31
N GLN A 17 -7.51 -7.43 -0.35
CA GLN A 17 -6.13 -6.95 -0.22
C GLN A 17 -5.32 -7.24 -1.49
N GLN A 18 -5.44 -8.45 -2.03
CA GLN A 18 -4.75 -8.87 -3.24
C GLN A 18 -5.23 -8.09 -4.48
N TYR A 19 -6.53 -7.77 -4.59
CA TYR A 19 -7.06 -6.91 -5.65
C TYR A 19 -6.57 -5.46 -5.56
N LEU A 20 -6.22 -4.99 -4.37
CA LEU A 20 -5.70 -3.65 -4.17
C LEU A 20 -4.22 -3.54 -4.54
N LEU A 21 -3.45 -4.61 -4.40
CA LEU A 21 -2.06 -4.63 -4.84
C LEU A 21 -1.99 -4.64 -6.38
N PRO A 22 -0.95 -4.03 -6.99
CA PRO A 22 -0.84 -4.04 -8.44
C PRO A 22 -0.57 -5.46 -8.95
N ASN A 23 -0.86 -5.68 -10.23
CA ASN A 23 -0.56 -6.95 -10.88
C ASN A 23 0.90 -7.34 -10.71
N TRP A 24 1.16 -8.65 -10.60
CA TRP A 24 2.51 -9.21 -10.45
C TRP A 24 3.46 -8.82 -11.59
N LEU A 25 2.92 -8.41 -12.75
CA LEU A 25 3.66 -7.92 -13.90
C LEU A 25 2.93 -6.76 -14.56
N VAL A 26 3.64 -5.64 -14.71
CA VAL A 26 3.16 -4.44 -15.39
C VAL A 26 4.19 -4.04 -16.45
N TYR A 27 3.74 -3.96 -17.71
CA TYR A 27 4.55 -3.52 -18.84
C TYR A 27 4.22 -2.06 -19.17
N GLU A 28 5.21 -1.19 -19.08
CA GLU A 28 5.06 0.25 -19.26
C GLU A 28 6.15 0.79 -20.20
N LYS A 29 5.83 0.79 -21.50
CA LYS A 29 6.77 1.14 -22.58
C LYS A 29 8.07 0.33 -22.49
N GLU A 30 9.15 0.96 -22.03
CA GLU A 30 10.50 0.42 -21.95
C GLU A 30 10.84 -0.13 -20.54
N ILE A 31 9.90 -0.04 -19.60
CA ILE A 31 10.09 -0.49 -18.22
C ILE A 31 9.17 -1.68 -17.92
N VAL A 32 9.74 -2.70 -17.28
CA VAL A 32 9.02 -3.85 -16.77
C VAL A 32 9.05 -3.80 -15.25
N PHE A 33 7.89 -3.83 -14.63
CA PHE A 33 7.74 -3.93 -13.19
C PHE A 33 7.20 -5.32 -12.85
N SER A 34 7.91 -6.04 -11.99
CA SER A 34 7.44 -7.31 -11.46
C SER A 34 7.41 -7.28 -9.94
N SER A 35 6.49 -8.04 -9.36
CA SER A 35 6.34 -8.18 -7.92
C SER A 35 5.95 -9.60 -7.56
N ALA A 36 6.33 -10.00 -6.35
CA ALA A 36 5.89 -11.24 -5.73
C ALA A 36 5.44 -10.91 -4.31
N TYR A 37 4.20 -11.28 -3.99
CA TYR A 37 3.59 -11.04 -2.69
C TYR A 37 3.17 -12.38 -2.07
N THR A 38 3.70 -12.68 -0.90
CA THR A 38 3.38 -13.90 -0.16
C THR A 38 3.24 -13.52 1.31
N PRO A 39 2.02 -13.26 1.80
CA PRO A 39 1.81 -12.84 3.17
C PRO A 39 2.08 -14.02 4.12
N SER A 40 2.56 -13.71 5.34
CA SER A 40 2.82 -14.71 6.38
C SER A 40 1.54 -15.26 7.05
N SER A 41 0.39 -14.70 6.72
CA SER A 41 -0.97 -15.06 7.15
C SER A 41 -1.94 -14.70 6.03
N GLU A 42 -3.25 -14.97 6.17
CA GLU A 42 -4.25 -14.62 5.14
C GLU A 42 -4.18 -13.15 4.71
N VAL A 43 -3.86 -12.25 5.64
CA VAL A 43 -3.71 -10.80 5.37
C VAL A 43 -2.45 -10.24 6.02
N GLY A 44 -1.83 -9.24 5.39
CA GLY A 44 -0.53 -8.68 5.79
C GLY A 44 -0.52 -7.16 5.99
N GLY A 45 0.55 -6.65 6.61
CA GLY A 45 0.83 -5.21 6.73
C GLY A 45 1.67 -4.64 5.57
N ASP A 46 2.16 -5.51 4.70
CA ASP A 46 3.01 -5.20 3.57
C ASP A 46 2.21 -4.51 2.44
N ILE A 47 2.81 -3.47 1.87
CA ILE A 47 2.20 -2.57 0.90
C ILE A 47 3.18 -2.35 -0.23
N PHE A 48 2.72 -2.38 -1.47
CA PHE A 48 3.49 -1.83 -2.59
C PHE A 48 2.54 -1.35 -3.68
N ASP A 49 2.98 -0.37 -4.45
CA ASP A 49 2.25 0.08 -5.63
C ASP A 49 3.18 0.74 -6.65
N ILE A 50 2.69 0.79 -7.88
CA ILE A 50 3.25 1.60 -8.94
C ILE A 50 2.14 2.41 -9.60
N LYS A 51 2.37 3.73 -9.68
CA LYS A 51 1.43 4.65 -10.30
C LYS A 51 2.12 5.55 -11.31
N LYS A 52 1.66 5.49 -12.56
CA LYS A 52 2.08 6.42 -13.61
C LYS A 52 1.52 7.81 -13.32
N ILE A 53 2.40 8.81 -13.20
CA ILE A 53 2.03 10.20 -12.88
C ILE A 53 2.19 11.15 -14.08
N SER A 54 2.92 10.73 -15.11
CA SER A 54 3.04 11.45 -16.40
C SER A 54 3.54 10.50 -17.49
N SER A 55 3.81 11.03 -18.69
CA SER A 55 4.27 10.22 -19.84
C SER A 55 5.61 9.49 -19.63
N SER A 56 6.42 9.94 -18.66
CA SER A 56 7.78 9.44 -18.37
C SER A 56 8.13 9.36 -16.88
N ARG A 57 7.17 9.51 -15.96
CA ARG A 57 7.44 9.44 -14.51
C ARG A 57 6.46 8.52 -13.80
N TYR A 58 6.96 7.82 -12.78
CA TYR A 58 6.24 6.79 -12.04
C TYR A 58 6.51 6.96 -10.56
N VAL A 59 5.46 6.97 -9.75
CA VAL A 59 5.59 6.78 -8.31
C VAL A 59 5.70 5.29 -8.03
N LEU A 60 6.68 4.89 -7.25
CA LEU A 60 6.86 3.54 -6.74
C LEU A 60 7.01 3.61 -5.23
N TYR A 61 6.39 2.68 -4.53
CA TYR A 61 6.67 2.49 -3.11
C TYR A 61 6.50 1.04 -2.69
N VAL A 62 7.25 0.67 -1.66
CA VAL A 62 7.09 -0.55 -0.90
C VAL A 62 7.21 -0.19 0.57
N GLY A 63 6.39 -0.80 1.42
CA GLY A 63 6.46 -0.58 2.85
C GLY A 63 5.86 -1.70 3.66
N ASP A 64 6.19 -1.70 4.94
CA ASP A 64 5.74 -2.66 5.94
C ASP A 64 5.18 -1.88 7.14
N ILE A 65 3.93 -2.21 7.50
CA ILE A 65 3.25 -1.65 8.67
C ILE A 65 3.46 -2.61 9.83
N SER A 66 4.08 -2.08 10.89
CA SER A 66 4.33 -2.84 12.12
C SER A 66 3.05 -3.46 12.67
N GLY A 67 3.11 -4.73 13.03
CA GLY A 67 1.96 -5.51 13.50
C GLY A 67 1.70 -6.71 12.59
N HIS A 68 0.58 -7.39 12.78
CA HIS A 68 0.18 -8.51 11.93
C HIS A 68 -1.34 -8.68 11.91
N GLY A 69 -1.83 -9.48 10.96
CA GLY A 69 -3.24 -9.82 10.83
C GLY A 69 -4.11 -8.66 10.37
N VAL A 70 -5.40 -8.71 10.72
CA VAL A 70 -6.45 -7.85 10.15
C VAL A 70 -6.19 -6.36 10.37
N GLN A 71 -5.69 -5.98 11.56
CA GLN A 71 -5.41 -4.57 11.85
C GLN A 71 -4.37 -3.99 10.89
N ALA A 72 -3.26 -4.70 10.67
CA ALA A 72 -2.20 -4.25 9.76
C ALA A 72 -2.71 -4.18 8.32
N ALA A 73 -3.57 -5.11 7.90
CA ALA A 73 -4.17 -5.14 6.57
C ALA A 73 -5.14 -3.98 6.30
N LEU A 74 -5.96 -3.61 7.29
CA LEU A 74 -6.84 -2.43 7.21
C LEU A 74 -6.02 -1.14 7.12
N LEU A 75 -4.96 -1.04 7.95
CA LEU A 75 -4.04 0.09 7.90
C LEU A 75 -3.34 0.17 6.54
N MET A 76 -2.91 -0.95 5.98
CA MET A 76 -2.32 -1.00 4.63
C MET A 76 -3.26 -0.38 3.60
N THR A 77 -4.52 -0.82 3.59
CA THR A 77 -5.54 -0.34 2.66
C THR A 77 -5.74 1.18 2.77
N ALA A 78 -5.79 1.70 4.00
CA ALA A 78 -5.92 3.13 4.27
C ALA A 78 -4.68 3.92 3.82
N VAL A 79 -3.48 3.43 4.14
CA VAL A 79 -2.20 4.06 3.74
C VAL A 79 -2.10 4.12 2.22
N ARG A 80 -2.35 3.00 1.52
CA ARG A 80 -2.33 2.95 0.05
C ARG A 80 -3.27 3.99 -0.57
N SER A 81 -4.51 4.05 -0.07
CA SER A 81 -5.52 5.01 -0.54
C SER A 81 -5.09 6.46 -0.30
N THR A 82 -4.48 6.73 0.86
CA THR A 82 -3.95 8.05 1.22
C THR A 82 -2.81 8.46 0.28
N ILE A 83 -1.86 7.55 0.01
CA ILE A 83 -0.77 7.81 -0.94
C ILE A 83 -1.33 8.11 -2.33
N SER A 84 -2.27 7.30 -2.82
CA SER A 84 -2.89 7.49 -4.14
C SER A 84 -3.52 8.87 -4.28
N MET A 85 -4.25 9.32 -3.25
CA MET A 85 -4.87 10.64 -3.18
C MET A 85 -3.82 11.77 -3.15
N LEU A 86 -2.77 11.64 -2.33
CA LEU A 86 -1.71 12.65 -2.24
C LEU A 86 -0.99 12.82 -3.58
N VAL A 87 -0.69 11.71 -4.26
CA VAL A 87 -0.06 11.69 -5.58
C VAL A 87 -0.95 12.37 -6.63
N ASP A 88 -2.26 12.09 -6.63
CA ASP A 88 -3.19 12.67 -7.61
C ASP A 88 -3.39 14.19 -7.42
N ASN A 89 -3.31 14.68 -6.19
CA ASN A 89 -3.50 16.09 -5.89
C ASN A 89 -2.24 16.94 -6.19
N MET A 90 -1.05 16.37 -6.07
CA MET A 90 0.22 17.08 -6.27
C MET A 90 0.71 17.01 -7.74
N LYS A 91 -0.09 17.46 -8.72
CA LYS A 91 0.19 17.21 -10.16
C LYS A 91 1.44 17.89 -10.76
N THR A 92 1.96 18.96 -10.16
CA THR A 92 2.92 19.86 -10.82
C THR A 92 4.37 19.68 -10.39
N ARG A 93 4.64 19.32 -9.12
CA ARG A 93 6.00 19.06 -8.62
C ARG A 93 5.96 18.10 -7.43
N LEU A 94 5.99 16.80 -7.74
CA LEU A 94 6.08 15.73 -6.75
C LEU A 94 7.53 15.62 -6.29
N GLU A 95 7.77 15.91 -5.01
CA GLU A 95 9.04 15.65 -4.34
C GLU A 95 8.79 14.55 -3.32
N PRO A 96 9.57 13.44 -3.32
CA PRO A 96 9.32 12.29 -2.44
C PRO A 96 9.09 12.68 -0.98
N TYR A 97 9.95 13.55 -0.44
CA TYR A 97 9.88 13.98 0.95
C TYR A 97 8.58 14.71 1.30
N LYS A 98 7.97 15.44 0.36
CA LYS A 98 6.70 16.15 0.61
C LYS A 98 5.54 15.17 0.79
N ILE A 99 5.50 14.15 -0.06
CA ILE A 99 4.46 13.11 -0.01
C ILE A 99 4.61 12.30 1.27
N VAL A 100 5.82 11.86 1.60
CA VAL A 100 6.09 11.06 2.79
C VAL A 100 5.83 11.86 4.07
N ASN A 101 6.22 13.14 4.12
CA ASN A 101 5.92 13.99 5.28
C ASN A 101 4.43 14.23 5.47
N GLU A 102 3.68 14.45 4.39
CA GLU A 102 2.24 14.65 4.45
C GLU A 102 1.51 13.35 4.81
N LEU A 103 1.95 12.22 4.25
CA LEU A 103 1.50 10.89 4.65
C LEU A 103 1.71 10.69 6.15
N ASN A 104 2.93 10.92 6.66
CA ASN A 104 3.25 10.80 8.07
C ASN A 104 2.32 11.68 8.94
N ARG A 105 2.11 12.94 8.54
CA ARG A 105 1.20 13.87 9.24
C ARG A 105 -0.22 13.33 9.35
N ILE A 106 -0.74 12.68 8.31
CA ILE A 106 -2.09 12.11 8.28
C ILE A 106 -2.13 10.83 9.12
N ILE A 107 -1.25 9.87 8.83
CA ILE A 107 -1.32 8.53 9.45
C ILE A 107 -1.00 8.59 10.95
N SER A 108 -0.04 9.42 11.39
CA SER A 108 0.33 9.52 12.81
C SER A 108 -0.75 10.17 13.69
N LYS A 109 -1.62 11.00 13.10
CA LYS A 109 -2.70 11.65 13.85
C LYS A 109 -3.98 10.82 13.86
N GLU A 110 -4.32 10.23 12.73
CA GLU A 110 -5.66 9.68 12.50
C GLU A 110 -5.69 8.14 12.54
N LEU A 111 -4.60 7.47 12.18
CA LEU A 111 -4.61 6.03 11.90
C LEU A 111 -3.74 5.22 12.87
N PHE A 112 -2.55 5.71 13.21
CA PHE A 112 -1.56 4.95 13.96
C PHE A 112 -1.60 5.29 15.44
N HIS A 113 -2.08 4.35 16.26
CA HIS A 113 -2.13 4.51 17.72
C HIS A 113 -0.93 3.87 18.43
N ARG A 114 -0.29 2.84 17.84
CA ARG A 114 1.00 2.24 18.26
C ARG A 114 1.77 1.60 17.10
N ASN A 115 1.33 1.84 15.87
CA ASN A 115 1.93 1.28 14.67
C ASN A 115 2.89 2.31 14.04
N TYR A 116 3.82 1.82 13.25
CA TYR A 116 4.67 2.62 12.38
C TYR A 116 4.75 1.96 11.00
N LEU A 117 5.11 2.76 10.01
CA LEU A 117 5.29 2.34 8.63
C LEU A 117 6.76 2.53 8.30
N THR A 118 7.42 1.46 7.88
CA THR A 118 8.72 1.55 7.22
C THR A 118 8.48 1.51 5.74
N MET A 119 9.02 2.46 4.96
CA MET A 119 8.78 2.47 3.52
C MET A 119 9.97 3.00 2.72
N VAL A 120 10.07 2.51 1.50
CA VAL A 120 10.85 3.10 0.41
C VAL A 120 9.87 3.75 -0.55
N PHE A 121 10.13 5.01 -0.91
CA PHE A 121 9.30 5.80 -1.82
C PHE A 121 10.18 6.47 -2.88
N ALA A 122 9.80 6.34 -4.15
CA ALA A 122 10.53 6.89 -5.29
C ALA A 122 9.59 7.45 -6.36
N ILE A 123 10.12 8.35 -7.21
CA ILE A 123 9.42 9.05 -8.30
C ILE A 123 10.30 9.09 -9.55
#